data_AF-A0A1X0FAC8-F1
#
_entry.id   AF-A0A1X0FAC8-F1
#
_cell.length_a   1.000
_cell.length_b   1.000
_cell.length_c   1.000
_cell.angle_alpha   90.00
_cell.angle_beta   90.00
_cell.angle_gamma   90.00
#
_symmetry.space_group_name_H-M   'P 1'
#
loop_
_entity.id
_entity.type
_entity.pdbx_description
1 polymer ?
#
loop_
_entity_poly.entity_id
_entity_poly.type
_entity_poly.pdbx_seq_one_letter_code
_entity_poly.pdbx_strand_id
1 'polypeptide(L)'
;HVTDWATCHTSNVDELTFACGPHHRLLKPRGWTTRKNTKGDTEWIPPPHLDRGQPRTNTFHHPEKLLGAGGGDDHEGDEHEGGDHAA
;
A
#
# COMPACT_ATOMS: atom_id res chain seq x y z
N HIS A 1 -13.04 -1.77 -1.05
CA HIS A 1 -12.60 -3.01 -0.39
C HIS A 1 -11.91 -3.87 -1.44
N VAL A 2 -10.86 -4.60 -1.07
CA VAL A 2 -10.19 -5.55 -2.00
C VAL A 2 -11.11 -6.72 -2.32
N THR A 3 -11.75 -7.29 -1.29
CA THR A 3 -12.97 -8.11 -1.47
C THR A 3 -14.18 -7.20 -1.41
N ASP A 4 -15.00 -7.15 -2.47
CA ASP A 4 -16.19 -6.29 -2.51
C ASP A 4 -17.05 -6.43 -1.25
N TRP A 5 -17.45 -5.30 -0.65
CA TRP A 5 -18.30 -5.28 0.54
C TRP A 5 -19.60 -6.07 0.33
N ALA A 6 -20.18 -6.00 -0.88
CA ALA A 6 -21.38 -6.75 -1.25
C ALA A 6 -21.19 -8.29 -1.22
N THR A 7 -19.94 -8.76 -1.12
CA THR A 7 -19.58 -10.18 -1.02
C THR A 7 -19.18 -10.55 0.41
N CYS A 8 -18.37 -9.73 1.09
CA CYS A 8 -17.84 -10.07 2.41
C CYS A 8 -18.69 -9.55 3.59
N HIS A 9 -19.51 -8.52 3.37
CA HIS A 9 -20.36 -7.87 4.38
C HIS A 9 -19.64 -7.38 5.65
N THR A 10 -18.31 -7.22 5.59
CA THR A 10 -17.49 -6.75 6.70
C THR A 10 -16.66 -5.55 6.26
N SER A 11 -16.35 -4.67 7.22
CA SER A 11 -15.54 -3.47 7.03
C SER A 11 -14.19 -3.64 7.73
N ASN A 12 -13.44 -4.68 7.37
CA ASN A 12 -12.08 -4.86 7.89
C ASN A 12 -11.16 -3.77 7.33
N VAL A 13 -10.46 -3.04 8.21
CA VAL A 13 -9.53 -1.96 7.84
C VAL A 13 -8.40 -2.46 6.92
N ASP A 14 -7.95 -3.70 7.11
CA ASP A 14 -6.90 -4.30 6.29
C ASP A 14 -7.35 -4.56 4.84
N GLU A 15 -8.67 -4.65 4.62
CA GLU A 15 -9.28 -4.88 3.31
C GLU A 15 -9.74 -3.56 2.65
N LEU A 16 -9.58 -2.41 3.31
CA LEU A 16 -9.97 -1.11 2.78
C LEU A 16 -8.96 -0.55 1.79
N THR A 17 -9.51 0.13 0.79
CA THR A 17 -8.76 0.91 -0.19
C THR A 17 -9.43 2.27 -0.31
N PHE A 18 -8.67 3.34 -0.14
CA PHE A 18 -9.17 4.69 -0.35
C PHE A 18 -9.24 5.02 -1.84
N ALA A 19 -10.41 5.45 -2.31
CA ALA A 19 -10.63 5.88 -3.68
C ALA A 19 -11.65 7.02 -3.72
N CYS A 20 -11.43 8.02 -4.56
CA CYS A 20 -12.46 9.01 -4.88
C CYS A 20 -13.53 8.40 -5.81
N GLY A 21 -14.71 9.00 -5.87
CA GLY A 21 -15.82 8.50 -6.69
C GLY A 21 -15.45 8.16 -8.15
N PRO A 22 -14.76 9.04 -8.89
CA PRO A 22 -14.30 8.74 -10.25
C PRO A 22 -13.39 7.51 -10.34
N HIS A 23 -12.42 7.36 -9.45
CA HIS A 23 -11.53 6.19 -9.43
C HIS A 23 -12.24 4.91 -8.99
N HIS A 24 -13.19 5.00 -8.06
CA HIS A 24 -13.99 3.85 -7.65
C HIS A 24 -14.79 3.26 -8.83
N ARG A 25 -15.30 4.11 -9.74
CA ARG A 25 -15.98 3.66 -10.98
C ARG A 25 -15.07 2.99 -12.00
N LEU A 26 -13.75 3.01 -11.81
CA LEU A 26 -12.83 2.24 -12.65
C LEU A 26 -12.91 0.74 -12.35
N LEU A 27 -13.30 0.35 -11.13
CA LEU A 27 -13.37 -1.06 -10.73
C LEU A 27 -14.44 -1.82 -11.53
N LYS A 28 -15.69 -1.37 -11.39
CA LYS A 28 -16.84 -1.94 -12.11
C LYS A 28 -17.58 -0.84 -12.87
N PRO A 29 -17.90 -1.05 -14.16
CA PRO A 29 -17.62 -2.22 -14.99
C PRO A 29 -16.27 -2.17 -15.74
N ARG A 30 -15.40 -1.20 -15.44
CA ARG A 30 -14.25 -0.86 -16.32
C ARG A 30 -13.01 -1.76 -16.16
N GLY A 31 -13.10 -2.80 -15.34
CA GLY A 31 -12.16 -3.92 -15.33
C GLY A 31 -10.87 -3.67 -14.56
N TRP A 32 -10.80 -2.60 -13.77
CA TRP A 32 -9.72 -2.43 -12.81
C TRP A 32 -9.98 -3.28 -11.57
N THR A 33 -8.92 -3.77 -10.95
CA THR A 33 -8.99 -4.47 -9.66
C THR A 33 -7.97 -3.89 -8.69
N THR A 34 -8.18 -4.12 -7.39
CA THR A 34 -7.22 -3.75 -6.36
C THR A 34 -6.79 -4.99 -5.57
N ARG A 35 -5.56 -4.98 -5.06
CA ARG A 35 -5.07 -5.98 -4.08
C ARG A 35 -4.18 -5.32 -3.04
N LYS A 36 -4.01 -5.95 -1.88
CA LYS A 36 -2.93 -5.64 -0.95
C LYS A 36 -1.70 -6.47 -1.32
N ASN A 37 -0.52 -5.85 -1.33
CA ASN A 37 0.73 -6.60 -1.43
C ASN A 37 1.27 -6.98 -0.05
N THR A 38 2.40 -7.69 0.00
CA THR A 38 3.02 -8.15 1.26
C THR A 38 3.50 -7.03 2.18
N LYS A 39 3.58 -5.79 1.67
CA LYS A 39 3.94 -4.58 2.43
C LYS A 39 2.71 -3.81 2.93
N GLY A 40 1.49 -4.30 2.66
CA GLY A 40 0.24 -3.62 3.00
C GLY A 40 -0.15 -2.49 2.04
N ASP A 41 0.65 -2.23 1.01
CA ASP A 41 0.31 -1.22 0.00
C ASP A 41 -0.85 -1.71 -0.88
N THR A 42 -1.71 -0.77 -1.29
CA THR A 42 -2.76 -1.07 -2.26
C THR A 42 -2.20 -0.94 -3.68
N GLU A 43 -2.30 -2.02 -4.43
CA GLU A 43 -1.99 -2.07 -5.84
C GLU A 43 -3.26 -1.93 -6.68
N TRP A 44 -3.22 -1.07 -7.70
CA TRP A 44 -4.25 -0.92 -8.72
C TRP A 44 -3.81 -1.65 -9.99
N ILE A 45 -4.58 -2.67 -10.37
CA ILE A 45 -4.30 -3.53 -11.51
C ILE A 45 -5.22 -3.12 -12.66
N PRO A 46 -4.66 -2.71 -13.81
CA PRO A 46 -5.44 -2.33 -14.98
C PRO A 46 -6.05 -3.57 -15.66
N PRO A 47 -7.07 -3.37 -16.53
CA PRO A 47 -7.48 -4.42 -17.45
C PRO A 47 -6.33 -4.77 -18.43
N PRO A 48 -6.28 -6.00 -18.98
CA PRO A 48 -5.12 -6.50 -19.74
C PRO A 48 -4.63 -5.60 -20.89
N HIS A 49 -5.56 -4.94 -21.59
CA HIS A 49 -5.22 -4.05 -22.72
C HIS A 49 -4.56 -2.72 -22.29
N LEU A 50 -4.57 -2.40 -20.99
CA LEU A 50 -3.89 -1.25 -20.40
C LEU A 50 -2.72 -1.67 -19.50
N ASP A 51 -2.38 -2.95 -19.45
CA ASP A 51 -1.26 -3.44 -18.66
C ASP A 51 0.06 -3.34 -19.44
N ARG A 52 0.88 -2.35 -19.11
CA ARG A 52 2.14 -2.04 -19.80
C ARG A 52 3.34 -2.02 -18.85
N GLY A 53 3.21 -2.64 -17.67
CA GLY A 53 4.28 -2.66 -16.66
C GLY A 53 4.44 -1.35 -15.87
N GLN A 54 3.44 -0.46 -15.89
CA GLN A 54 3.44 0.74 -15.06
C GLN A 54 3.40 0.40 -13.55
N PRO A 55 3.87 1.31 -12.68
CA PRO A 55 3.75 1.16 -11.23
C PRO A 55 2.31 0.89 -10.80
N ARG A 56 2.14 -0.02 -9.82
CA ARG A 56 0.82 -0.42 -9.31
C ARG A 56 0.37 0.39 -8.10
N THR A 57 1.29 1.08 -7.44
CA THR A 57 1.04 1.87 -6.23
C THR A 57 1.04 3.36 -6.55
N ASN A 58 0.28 4.14 -5.78
CA ASN A 58 0.20 5.60 -5.94
C ASN A 58 1.16 6.27 -4.95
N THR A 59 2.16 7.00 -5.47
CA THR A 59 3.15 7.75 -4.68
C THR A 59 2.84 9.24 -4.57
N PHE A 60 1.65 9.70 -4.99
CA PHE A 60 1.31 11.13 -5.04
C PHE A 60 1.51 11.87 -3.71
N HIS A 61 1.14 11.24 -2.58
CA HIS A 61 1.36 11.80 -1.24
C HIS A 61 2.66 11.35 -0.58
N HIS A 62 3.47 10.57 -1.31
CA HIS A 62 4.73 10.01 -0.85
C HIS A 62 5.85 10.23 -1.90
N PRO A 63 6.13 11.49 -2.29
CA PRO A 63 7.16 11.78 -3.28
C PRO A 63 8.55 11.32 -2.85
N GLU A 64 8.81 11.19 -1.55
CA GLU A 64 10.04 10.61 -0.99
C GLU A 64 10.30 9.19 -1.49
N LYS A 65 9.26 8.41 -1.84
CA LYS A 65 9.41 7.06 -2.39
C LYS A 65 9.94 7.04 -3.83
N LEU A 66 9.96 8.20 -4.51
CA LEU A 66 10.52 8.34 -5.86
C LEU A 66 12.00 8.72 -5.84
N LEU A 67 12.46 9.32 -4.75
CA LEU A 67 13.86 9.66 -4.55
C LEU A 67 14.53 8.40 -3.98
N GLY A 68 15.45 7.78 -4.74
CA GLY A 68 16.16 6.59 -4.28
C GLY A 68 16.84 6.81 -2.92
N ALA A 69 17.08 5.74 -2.16
CA ALA A 69 17.71 5.74 -0.84
C ALA A 69 19.15 6.30 -0.87
N GLY A 70 19.28 7.61 -1.04
CA GLY A 70 20.53 8.35 -1.14
C GLY A 70 20.49 9.65 -0.33
N GLY A 71 19.64 9.70 0.70
CA GLY A 71 19.54 10.83 1.61
C GLY A 71 19.27 10.36 3.04
N GLY A 72 20.37 10.07 3.76
CA GLY A 72 20.46 10.08 5.23
C GLY A 72 19.48 9.19 5.98
N ASP A 73 19.82 7.90 6.11
CA ASP A 73 19.46 7.13 7.31
C ASP A 73 20.71 7.06 8.19
N ASP A 74 20.87 8.07 9.04
CA ASP A 74 21.88 8.16 10.09
C ASP A 74 21.22 8.11 11.49
N HIS A 75 20.11 7.36 11.64
CA HIS A 75 19.71 6.94 12.98
C HIS A 75 20.44 5.64 13.36
N GLU A 76 21.72 5.81 13.71
CA GLU A 76 22.47 4.86 14.52
C GLU A 76 21.64 4.43 15.74
N GLY A 77 21.66 3.13 16.01
CA GLY A 77 20.97 2.51 17.13
C GLY A 77 21.49 3.03 18.46
N ASP A 78 20.58 3.50 19.31
CA ASP A 78 20.83 3.65 20.74
C ASP A 78 20.53 2.31 21.42
N GLU A 79 21.58 1.51 21.56
CA GLU A 79 21.61 0.33 22.41
C GLU A 79 21.63 0.78 23.87
N HIS A 80 20.46 0.89 24.50
CA HIS A 80 20.42 1.17 25.94
C HIS A 80 20.80 -0.11 26.71
N GLU A 81 22.09 -0.26 27.01
CA GLU A 81 22.63 -1.21 27.98
C GLU A 81 21.87 -1.08 29.32
N GLY A 82 21.09 -2.12 29.65
CA GLY A 82 20.49 -2.31 30.97
C GLY A 82 21.32 -3.35 31.72
N GLY A 83 22.21 -2.87 32.57
CA GLY A 83 23.27 -3.63 33.22
C GLY A 83 22.85 -4.83 34.07
N ASP A 84 23.82 -5.73 34.22
CA ASP A 84 23.92 -6.78 35.22
C ASP A 84 23.42 -6.33 36.60
N HIS A 85 22.61 -7.18 37.25
CA HIS A 85 22.79 -7.50 38.66
C HIS A 85 22.30 -8.93 38.92
N ALA A 86 23.28 -9.81 39.10
CA ALA A 86 23.15 -11.17 39.59
C ALA A 86 22.67 -11.24 41.04
N ALA A 87 21.84 -12.23 41.36
CA ALA A 87 22.07 -13.32 42.33
C ALA A 87 20.76 -14.06 42.64
#